data_AF-A0A1L9RFB6-F1
#
_entry.id   AF-A0A1L9RFB6-F1
#
_cell.length_a   1.000
_cell.length_b   1.000
_cell.length_c   1.000
_cell.angle_alpha   90.00
_cell.angle_beta   90.00
_cell.angle_gamma   90.00
#
_symmetry.space_group_name_H-M   'P 1'
#
loop_
_entity.id
_entity.type
_entity.pdbx_description
1 polymer ?
#
loop_
_entity_poly.entity_id
_entity_poly.type
_entity_poly.pdbx_seq_one_letter_code
_entity_poly.pdbx_strand_id
1 'polypeptide(L)' 'MVRITALLTVAFAAVALATTNDQCQNKFDVCRSSGDPNMSACAAEHAQCCSDAFDTCRSSGDPNEAECAAQNAACKGQK' A
#
# COMPACT_ATOMS: atom_id res chain seq x y z
N MET A 1 11.19 27.05 -21.36
CA MET A 1 11.89 25.78 -21.06
C MET A 1 11.34 25.25 -19.75
N VAL A 2 10.31 24.40 -19.80
CA VAL A 2 9.69 23.80 -18.60
C VAL A 2 10.57 22.60 -18.22
N ARG A 3 11.05 22.57 -16.97
CA ARG A 3 11.88 21.48 -16.46
C ARG A 3 11.00 20.24 -16.23
N ILE A 4 11.00 19.33 -17.21
CA ILE A 4 10.24 18.06 -17.23
C ILE A 4 10.88 16.99 -16.31
N THR A 5 11.97 17.32 -15.61
CA THR A 5 12.80 16.32 -14.92
C THR A 5 12.24 15.82 -13.58
N ALA A 6 11.23 16.47 -13.00
CA ALA A 6 10.69 16.11 -11.68
C ALA A 6 9.43 15.22 -11.71
N LEU A 7 8.79 15.04 -12.87
CA LEU A 7 7.51 14.30 -12.98
C LEU A 7 7.69 12.79 -13.16
N LEU A 8 8.87 12.34 -13.59
CA LEU A 8 9.13 10.91 -13.87
C LEU A 8 9.54 10.10 -12.64
N THR A 9 10.14 10.74 -11.62
CA THR A 9 10.60 10.04 -10.42
C THR A 9 9.48 9.79 -9.41
N VAL A 10 8.48 10.67 -9.33
CA VAL A 10 7.34 10.50 -8.41
C VAL A 10 6.37 9.40 -8.86
N ALA A 11 6.25 9.21 -10.19
CA ALA A 11 5.38 8.19 -10.77
C ALA A 11 5.79 6.75 -10.39
N PHE A 12 7.09 6.50 -10.21
CA PHE A 12 7.57 5.16 -9.84
C PHE A 12 7.21 4.76 -8.41
N ALA A 13 7.29 5.69 -7.46
CA ALA A 13 6.94 5.44 -6.07
C ALA A 13 5.42 5.25 -5.89
N ALA A 14 4.60 6.07 -6.57
CA ALA A 14 3.15 5.93 -6.54
C ALA A 14 2.66 4.60 -7.16
N VAL A 15 3.26 4.16 -8.27
CA VAL A 15 2.90 2.89 -8.92
C VAL A 15 3.33 1.68 -8.09
N ALA A 16 4.51 1.75 -7.46
CA ALA A 16 4.99 0.67 -6.59
C ALA A 16 4.07 0.48 -5.37
N LEU A 17 3.62 1.58 -4.75
CA LEU A 17 2.75 1.49 -3.59
C LEU A 17 1.29 1.09 -3.93
N ALA A 18 0.74 1.57 -5.04
CA ALA A 18 -0.59 1.15 -5.49
C ALA A 18 -0.64 -0.36 -5.75
N THR A 19 0.43 -0.91 -6.35
CA THR A 19 0.57 -2.35 -6.56
C THR A 19 0.61 -3.12 -5.23
N THR A 20 1.31 -2.61 -4.20
CA THR A 20 1.29 -3.25 -2.88
C THR A 20 -0.08 -3.23 -2.21
N ASN A 21 -0.87 -2.16 -2.37
CA ASN A 21 -2.23 -2.10 -1.82
C ASN A 21 -3.12 -3.19 -2.42
N ASP A 22 -3.09 -3.35 -3.75
CA ASP A 22 -3.84 -4.42 -4.43
C ASP A 22 -3.36 -5.81 -4.00
N GLN A 23 -2.06 -5.99 -3.74
CA GLN A 23 -1.54 -7.24 -3.18
C GLN A 23 -2.04 -7.50 -1.75
N CYS A 24 -2.12 -6.47 -0.91
CA CYS A 24 -2.70 -6.58 0.42
C CYS A 24 -4.16 -7.03 0.32
N GLN A 25 -4.95 -6.43 -0.58
CA GLN A 25 -6.34 -6.86 -0.77
C GLN A 25 -6.49 -8.28 -1.28
N ASN A 26 -5.69 -8.67 -2.28
CA ASN A 26 -5.69 -10.04 -2.76
C ASN A 26 -5.38 -11.04 -1.63
N LYS A 27 -4.44 -10.73 -0.74
CA LYS A 27 -4.16 -11.55 0.45
C LYS A 27 -5.36 -11.65 1.37
N PHE A 28 -6.08 -10.55 1.58
CA PHE A 28 -7.31 -10.55 2.38
C PHE A 28 -8.41 -11.38 1.74
N ASP A 29 -8.63 -11.24 0.44
CA ASP A 29 -9.65 -11.98 -0.30
C ASP A 29 -9.37 -13.49 -0.29
N VAL A 30 -8.11 -13.87 -0.51
CA VAL A 30 -7.65 -15.26 -0.39
C VAL A 30 -7.89 -15.78 1.03
N CYS A 31 -7.54 -14.99 2.05
CA CYS A 31 -7.78 -15.38 3.44
C CYS A 31 -9.27 -15.57 3.71
N ARG A 32 -10.15 -14.69 3.23
CA ARG A 32 -11.61 -14.82 3.40
C ARG A 32 -12.23 -15.96 2.63
N SER A 33 -11.62 -16.35 1.51
CA SER A 33 -12.07 -17.46 0.67
C SER A 33 -11.59 -18.83 1.16
N SER A 34 -10.75 -18.88 2.20
CA SER A 34 -10.46 -20.12 2.92
C SER A 34 -11.76 -20.68 3.54
N GLY A 35 -11.88 -22.00 3.65
CA GLY A 35 -13.14 -22.66 4.02
C GLY A 35 -13.73 -22.22 5.36
N ASP A 36 -12.87 -21.99 6.37
CA ASP A 36 -13.26 -21.43 7.67
C ASP A 36 -12.12 -20.54 8.20
N PRO A 37 -12.01 -19.30 7.71
CA PRO A 37 -10.92 -18.43 8.08
C PRO A 37 -11.26 -17.61 9.31
N ASN A 38 -10.26 -17.39 10.15
CA ASN A 38 -10.36 -16.39 11.20
C ASN A 38 -10.38 -15.00 10.57
N MET A 39 -11.56 -14.41 10.46
CA MET A 39 -11.75 -13.08 9.84
C MET A 39 -10.95 -11.98 10.56
N SER A 40 -10.74 -12.11 11.87
CA SER A 40 -9.89 -11.19 12.63
C SER A 40 -8.43 -11.34 12.23
N ALA A 41 -7.96 -12.57 11.98
CA ALA A 41 -6.62 -12.80 11.45
C ALA A 41 -6.47 -12.23 10.04
N CYS A 42 -7.44 -12.46 9.14
CA CYS A 42 -7.42 -11.88 7.79
C CYS A 42 -7.41 -10.33 7.81
N ALA A 43 -8.16 -9.72 8.72
CA ALA A 43 -8.15 -8.27 8.90
C ALA A 43 -6.81 -7.77 9.45
N ALA A 44 -6.23 -8.49 10.42
CA ALA A 44 -4.93 -8.16 11.01
C ALA A 44 -3.79 -8.29 9.99
N GLU A 45 -3.72 -9.38 9.24
CA GLU A 45 -2.71 -9.60 8.19
C GLU A 45 -2.74 -8.51 7.13
N HIS A 46 -3.94 -8.09 6.75
CA HIS A 46 -4.10 -6.99 5.82
C HIS A 46 -3.65 -5.64 6.41
N ALA A 47 -4.04 -5.33 7.64
CA ALA A 47 -3.62 -4.10 8.31
C ALA A 47 -2.10 -4.05 8.50
N GLN A 48 -1.48 -5.21 8.75
CA GLN A 48 -0.04 -5.37 8.80
C GLN A 48 0.57 -5.09 7.42
N CYS A 49 0.06 -5.70 6.35
CA CYS A 49 0.51 -5.46 4.98
C CYS A 49 0.48 -3.96 4.59
N CYS A 50 -0.62 -3.26 4.90
CA CYS A 50 -0.71 -1.81 4.67
C CYS A 50 0.32 -1.00 5.48
N SER A 51 0.61 -1.43 6.71
CA SER A 51 1.59 -0.77 7.57
C SER A 51 3.02 -1.02 7.06
N ASP A 52 3.34 -2.23 6.62
CA ASP A 52 4.63 -2.57 6.03
C ASP A 52 4.89 -1.78 4.72
N ALA A 53 3.86 -1.60 3.89
CA ALA A 53 3.93 -0.77 2.69
C ALA A 53 4.18 0.72 3.02
N PHE A 54 3.54 1.21 4.08
CA PHE A 54 3.78 2.57 4.59
C PHE A 54 5.21 2.76 5.10
N ASP A 55 5.72 1.81 5.89
CA ASP A 55 7.09 1.87 6.42
C ASP A 55 8.13 1.78 5.30
N THR A 56 7.86 0.96 4.28
CA THR A 56 8.68 0.89 3.06
C THR A 56 8.71 2.23 2.33
N CYS A 57 7.55 2.88 2.17
CA CYS A 57 7.45 4.20 1.55
C CYS A 57 8.28 5.23 2.30
N ARG A 58 8.11 5.32 3.61
CA ARG A 58 8.85 6.21 4.51
C ARG A 58 10.35 5.99 4.51
N SER A 59 10.78 4.76 4.21
CA SER A 59 12.19 4.38 4.16
C SER A 59 12.84 4.64 2.79
N SER A 60 12.06 5.02 1.77
CA SER A 60 12.63 5.49 0.50
C SER A 60 13.30 6.85 0.72
N GLY A 61 14.49 7.09 0.17
CA GLY A 61 15.39 8.14 0.66
C GLY A 61 14.86 9.59 0.74
N ASP A 62 13.80 9.93 -0.01
CA ASP A 62 13.09 11.21 0.12
C ASP A 62 11.62 11.00 -0.30
N PRO A 63 10.79 10.37 0.55
CA PRO A 63 9.42 10.07 0.21
C PRO A 63 8.54 11.29 0.40
N ASN A 64 7.50 11.40 -0.42
CA ASN A 64 6.39 12.28 -0.09
C ASN A 64 5.56 11.63 1.03
N GLU A 65 5.72 12.12 2.25
CA GLU A 65 5.02 11.62 3.44
C GLU A 65 3.49 11.72 3.34
N ALA A 66 2.99 12.76 2.69
CA ALA A 66 1.55 12.91 2.46
C ALA A 66 1.04 11.83 1.50
N GLU A 67 1.82 11.48 0.49
CA GLU A 67 1.52 10.39 -0.44
C GLU A 67 1.54 9.04 0.28
N CYS A 68 2.57 8.76 1.09
CA CYS A 68 2.66 7.53 1.88
C CYS A 68 1.44 7.39 2.82
N ALA A 69 1.06 8.47 3.50
CA ALA A 69 -0.08 8.48 4.41
C ALA A 69 -1.42 8.29 3.67
N ALA A 70 -1.61 8.97 2.54
CA ALA A 70 -2.79 8.81 1.70
C ALA A 70 -2.94 7.37 1.21
N GLN A 71 -1.85 6.74 0.79
CA GLN A 71 -1.86 5.36 0.31
C GLN A 71 -2.08 4.34 1.42
N ASN A 72 -1.53 4.56 2.62
CA ASN A 72 -1.81 3.74 3.80
C ASN A 72 -3.31 3.81 4.16
N ALA A 73 -3.89 5.01 4.13
CA ALA A 73 -5.31 5.21 4.37
C ALA A 73 -6.17 4.53 3.29
N ALA A 74 -5.78 4.65 2.01
CA ALA A 74 -6.45 3.97 0.91
C ALA A 74 -6.41 2.45 1.09
N CYS A 75 -5.25 1.88 1.40
CA CYS A 75 -5.07 0.45 1.68
C CYS A 75 -6.01 -0.01 2.80
N LYS A 76 -5.96 0.65 3.96
CA LYS A 76 -6.80 0.30 5.11
C LYS A 76 -8.29 0.49 4.86
N GLY A 77 -8.67 1.40 3.96
CA GLY A 77 -10.05 1.71 3.61
C GLY A 77 -10.69 0.82 2.54
N GLN A 78 -9.90 0.01 1.83
CA GLN A 78 -10.38 -0.93 0.81
C GLN A 78 -11.12 -2.16 1.39
N LYS A 79 -11.22 -2.28 2.73
CA LYS A 79 -11.83 -3.41 3.45
C LYS A 79 -13.34 -3.57 3.24
#